data_AF-A0A3L8D4U6-F1
#
_entry.id   AF-A0A3L8D4U6-F1
#
_cell.length_a   1.000
_cell.length_b   1.000
_cell.length_c   1.000
_cell.angle_alpha   90.00
_cell.angle_beta   90.00
_cell.angle_gamma   90.00
#
_symmetry.space_group_name_H-M   'P 1'
#
loop_
_entity.id
_entity.type
_entity.pdbx_description
1 polymer ?
#
loop_
_entity_poly.entity_id
_entity_poly.type
_entity_poly.pdbx_seq_one_letter_code
_entity_poly.pdbx_strand_id
1 'polypeptide(L)'
;MFRLIIVAGAIIPGLVWGTFIERHCERSLDWRKEIHRTMEKSKIRVVYEYEFRRGTTVSETARNINAVFGEGSTTKATVGNWFKNFRDGDFSLANEPRGRPKTKVDNDHLRAVVESDPSQSTRELASIFNVSIPTILVHLVAIDHYSGC
;
A
#
# COMPACT_ATOMS: atom_id res chain seq x y z
N MET A 1 55.17 11.97 -2.93
CA MET A 1 56.44 11.74 -2.19
C MET A 1 56.11 11.71 -0.72
N PHE A 2 56.43 10.60 -0.06
CA PHE A 2 56.01 10.20 1.29
C PHE A 2 56.27 11.26 2.37
N ARG A 3 55.31 11.44 3.28
CA ARG A 3 55.59 11.82 4.66
C ARG A 3 54.86 10.91 5.64
N LEU A 4 55.65 9.95 6.10
CA LEU A 4 55.49 9.16 7.31
C LEU A 4 55.24 10.12 8.50
N ILE A 5 54.14 9.95 9.23
CA ILE A 5 54.08 10.37 10.63
C ILE A 5 53.99 9.10 11.45
N ILE A 6 55.15 8.67 11.93
CA ILE A 6 55.29 7.73 13.03
C ILE A 6 54.86 8.49 14.28
N VAL A 7 53.67 8.20 14.82
CA VAL A 7 53.38 8.51 16.22
C VAL A 7 53.83 7.30 17.04
N ALA A 8 54.71 7.60 17.99
CA ALA A 8 55.46 6.67 18.79
C ALA A 8 54.59 5.78 19.69
N GLY A 9 55.01 4.52 19.81
CA GLY A 9 55.14 3.83 21.09
C GLY A 9 53.87 3.57 21.91
N ALA A 10 53.27 2.40 21.69
CA ALA A 10 53.06 1.40 22.75
C ALA A 10 52.54 0.11 22.10
N ILE A 11 53.41 -0.89 21.97
CA ILE A 11 52.97 -2.28 21.84
C ILE A 11 52.45 -2.65 23.23
N ILE A 12 51.13 -2.64 23.42
CA ILE A 12 50.50 -3.33 24.54
C ILE A 12 50.16 -4.74 24.05
N PRO A 13 50.88 -5.79 24.46
CA PRO A 13 50.48 -7.15 24.14
C PRO A 13 49.27 -7.49 25.00
N GLY A 14 48.11 -7.73 24.39
CA GLY A 14 46.99 -8.38 25.09
C GLY A 14 45.64 -7.66 25.09
N LEU A 15 45.26 -6.91 24.05
CA LEU A 15 43.87 -6.49 23.88
C LEU A 15 43.36 -6.85 22.48
N VAL A 16 42.58 -7.92 22.46
CA VAL A 16 41.69 -8.47 21.42
C VAL A 16 41.45 -7.51 20.25
N TRP A 17 42.28 -7.66 19.19
CA TRP A 17 42.13 -6.92 17.93
C TRP A 17 40.80 -7.23 17.19
N GLY A 18 40.07 -8.25 17.65
CA GLY A 18 38.77 -8.64 17.09
C GLY A 18 37.62 -7.67 17.37
N THR A 19 37.63 -6.96 18.51
CA THR A 19 36.43 -6.20 18.94
C THR A 19 36.35 -4.75 18.41
N PHE A 20 37.41 -4.24 17.78
CA PHE A 20 37.42 -2.88 17.22
C PHE A 20 36.97 -2.82 15.76
N ILE A 21 37.22 -3.88 14.96
CA ILE A 21 36.70 -3.99 13.59
C ILE A 21 35.21 -4.37 13.60
N GLU A 22 34.77 -5.19 14.57
CA GLU A 22 33.35 -5.55 14.71
C GLU A 22 32.45 -4.34 14.99
N ARG A 23 32.89 -3.40 15.85
CA ARG A 23 32.05 -2.26 16.25
C ARG A 23 31.87 -1.20 15.15
N HIS A 24 32.74 -1.18 14.13
CA HIS A 24 32.57 -0.33 12.94
C HIS A 24 31.88 -1.04 11.76
N CYS A 25 31.80 -2.38 11.77
CA CYS A 25 31.08 -3.15 10.76
C CYS A 25 29.55 -3.13 10.99
N GLU A 26 29.09 -3.04 12.24
CA GLU A 26 27.66 -3.05 12.60
C GLU A 26 26.87 -1.82 12.13
N ARG A 27 27.50 -0.65 11.94
CA ARG A 27 26.82 0.52 11.35
C ARG A 27 26.45 0.35 9.87
N SER A 28 26.97 -0.68 9.19
CA SER A 28 26.63 -0.97 7.79
C SER A 28 25.40 -1.87 7.62
N LEU A 29 25.03 -2.62 8.67
CA LEU A 29 23.88 -3.55 8.65
C LEU A 29 22.56 -2.92 9.12
N ASP A 30 22.60 -1.66 9.58
CA ASP A 30 21.45 -0.90 10.08
C ASP A 30 20.59 -0.33 8.93
N TRP A 31 21.21 0.06 7.80
CA TRP A 31 20.49 0.50 6.59
C TRP A 31 19.55 -0.57 6.01
N ARG A 32 19.88 -1.87 6.13
CA ARG A 32 19.02 -2.96 5.66
C ARG A 32 17.75 -3.12 6.50
N LYS A 33 17.79 -2.73 7.77
CA LYS A 33 16.64 -2.85 8.67
C LYS A 33 15.68 -1.66 8.55
N GLU A 34 16.18 -0.46 8.25
CA GLU A 34 15.33 0.72 8.00
C GLU A 34 14.54 0.61 6.68
N ILE A 35 15.07 -0.08 5.67
CA ILE A 35 14.35 -0.36 4.40
C ILE A 35 13.16 -1.32 4.61
N HIS A 36 13.20 -2.14 5.67
CA HIS A 36 12.17 -3.12 6.00
C HIS A 36 10.96 -2.53 6.74
N ARG A 37 10.80 -1.21 6.74
CA ARG A 37 9.56 -0.53 7.12
C ARG A 37 8.72 -0.35 5.85
N THR A 38 7.98 -1.39 5.47
CA THR A 38 6.86 -1.40 4.49
C THR A 38 6.84 -0.18 3.56
N MET A 39 7.60 -0.25 2.46
CA MET A 39 7.54 0.80 1.44
C MET A 39 6.08 1.02 1.03
N GLU A 40 5.65 2.27 1.10
CA GLU A 40 4.30 2.67 0.71
C GLU A 40 4.03 2.16 -0.72
N LYS A 41 2.92 1.47 -0.94
CA LYS A 41 2.58 0.81 -2.22
C LYS A 41 2.74 1.75 -3.42
N SER A 42 2.54 3.05 -3.21
CA SER A 42 2.75 4.13 -4.18
C SER A 42 4.17 4.17 -4.74
N LYS A 43 5.21 3.98 -3.91
CA LYS A 43 6.62 4.04 -4.32
C LYS A 43 7.04 2.85 -5.17
N ILE A 44 6.51 1.66 -4.87
CA ILE A 44 6.76 0.45 -5.67
C ILE A 44 6.18 0.59 -7.09
N ARG A 45 5.08 1.33 -7.26
CA ARG A 45 4.48 1.56 -8.59
C ARG A 45 5.35 2.40 -9.50
N VAL A 46 6.06 3.39 -8.95
CA VAL A 46 7.07 4.16 -9.69
C VAL A 46 8.16 3.24 -10.22
N VAL A 47 8.58 2.25 -9.41
CA VAL A 47 9.57 1.26 -9.84
C VAL A 47 9.02 0.37 -10.96
N TYR A 48 7.75 -0.03 -10.92
CA TYR A 48 7.14 -0.77 -12.03
C TYR A 48 7.15 0.04 -13.33
N GLU A 49 6.82 1.33 -13.27
CA GLU A 49 6.84 2.19 -14.46
C GLU A 49 8.26 2.32 -15.02
N TYR A 50 9.26 2.55 -14.15
CA TYR A 50 10.66 2.62 -14.54
C TYR A 50 11.13 1.33 -15.25
N GLU A 51 10.85 0.16 -14.66
CA GLU A 51 11.20 -1.13 -15.23
C GLU A 51 10.47 -1.41 -16.56
N PHE A 52 9.20 -0.99 -16.67
CA PHE A 52 8.45 -1.05 -17.91
C PHE A 52 9.09 -0.21 -19.02
N ARG A 53 9.47 1.04 -18.73
CA ARG A 53 10.15 1.92 -19.69
C ARG A 53 11.54 1.40 -20.08
N ARG A 54 12.21 0.67 -19.19
CA ARG A 54 13.47 -0.03 -19.50
C ARG A 54 13.29 -1.24 -20.42
N GLY A 55 12.06 -1.74 -20.57
CA GLY A 55 11.77 -2.92 -21.38
C GLY A 55 12.13 -4.25 -20.70
N THR A 56 12.22 -4.29 -19.37
CA THR A 56 12.49 -5.55 -18.66
C THR A 56 11.27 -6.45 -18.66
N THR A 57 11.45 -7.75 -18.44
CA THR A 57 10.31 -8.68 -18.40
C THR A 57 9.62 -8.66 -17.03
N VAL A 58 8.33 -9.03 -16.98
CA VAL A 58 7.55 -9.14 -15.73
C VAL A 58 8.26 -10.02 -14.68
N SER A 59 8.83 -11.15 -15.12
CA SER A 59 9.53 -12.06 -14.22
C SER A 59 10.82 -11.47 -13.68
N GLU A 60 11.54 -10.71 -14.49
CA GLU A 60 12.78 -10.04 -14.09
C GLU A 60 12.51 -8.88 -13.14
N THR A 61 11.53 -8.03 -13.47
CA THR A 61 11.07 -6.95 -12.59
C THR A 61 10.70 -7.48 -11.21
N ALA A 62 9.91 -8.56 -11.14
CA ALA A 62 9.51 -9.14 -9.85
C ALA A 62 10.71 -9.64 -9.03
N ARG A 63 11.70 -10.28 -9.68
CA ARG A 63 12.93 -10.73 -9.02
C ARG A 63 13.79 -9.55 -8.54
N ASN A 64 13.97 -8.53 -9.38
CA ASN A 64 14.77 -7.36 -9.04
C ASN A 64 14.17 -6.62 -7.84
N ILE A 65 12.85 -6.46 -7.82
CA ILE A 65 12.13 -5.83 -6.70
C ILE A 65 12.26 -6.68 -5.44
N ASN A 66 12.01 -7.99 -5.49
CA ASN A 66 12.16 -8.83 -4.31
C ASN A 66 13.61 -8.93 -3.81
N ALA A 67 14.60 -8.84 -4.69
CA ALA A 67 16.01 -8.83 -4.32
C ALA A 67 16.43 -7.54 -3.58
N VAL A 68 15.84 -6.40 -3.93
CA VAL A 68 16.15 -5.09 -3.31
C VAL A 68 15.31 -4.82 -2.08
N PHE A 69 14.02 -5.13 -2.13
CA PHE A 69 13.04 -4.77 -1.11
C PHE A 69 12.66 -5.92 -0.17
N GLY A 70 13.14 -7.13 -0.44
CA GLY A 70 12.86 -8.34 0.34
C GLY A 70 11.80 -9.22 -0.32
N GLU A 71 11.86 -10.52 -0.01
CA GLU A 71 10.95 -11.51 -0.56
C GLU A 71 9.49 -11.20 -0.21
N GLY A 72 8.59 -11.34 -1.18
CA GLY A 72 7.16 -11.01 -1.00
C GLY A 72 6.81 -9.53 -1.15
N SER A 73 7.77 -8.66 -1.48
CA SER A 73 7.49 -7.23 -1.79
C SER A 73 6.56 -7.07 -3.00
N THR A 74 6.73 -7.93 -4.01
CA THR A 74 5.82 -8.01 -5.16
C THR A 74 5.64 -9.45 -5.64
N THR A 75 4.56 -9.65 -6.40
CA THR A 75 4.27 -10.90 -7.09
C THR A 75 4.30 -10.67 -8.59
N LYS A 76 4.67 -11.71 -9.36
CA LYS A 76 4.64 -11.65 -10.83
C LYS A 76 3.26 -11.25 -11.38
N ALA A 77 2.19 -11.70 -10.72
CA ALA A 77 0.82 -11.31 -11.08
C ALA A 77 0.59 -9.81 -10.91
N THR A 78 1.06 -9.22 -9.81
CA THR A 78 0.94 -7.77 -9.56
C THR A 78 1.69 -6.98 -10.62
N VAL A 79 2.96 -7.32 -10.88
CA VAL A 79 3.78 -6.68 -11.92
C VAL A 79 3.11 -6.82 -13.30
N GLY A 80 2.60 -8.00 -13.63
CA GLY A 80 1.93 -8.26 -14.89
C GLY A 80 0.68 -7.41 -15.11
N ASN A 81 -0.11 -7.19 -14.06
CA ASN A 81 -1.28 -6.31 -14.12
C ASN A 81 -0.88 -4.85 -14.36
N TRP A 82 0.16 -4.35 -13.68
CA TRP A 82 0.70 -3.00 -13.93
C TRP A 82 1.23 -2.83 -15.34
N PHE A 83 2.01 -3.80 -15.83
CA PHE A 83 2.53 -3.78 -17.20
C PHE A 83 1.41 -3.81 -18.25
N LYS A 84 0.27 -4.43 -17.95
CA LYS A 84 -0.90 -4.37 -18.82
C LYS A 84 -1.46 -2.95 -18.88
N ASN A 85 -1.71 -2.32 -17.73
CA ASN A 85 -2.18 -0.94 -17.67
C ASN A 85 -1.23 0.03 -18.40
N PHE A 86 0.09 -0.14 -18.22
CA PHE A 86 1.08 0.70 -18.91
C PHE A 86 1.08 0.49 -20.44
N ARG A 87 0.82 -0.72 -20.93
CA ARG A 87 0.62 -0.97 -22.38
C ARG A 87 -0.66 -0.32 -22.90
N ASP A 88 -1.69 -0.26 -22.06
CA ASP A 88 -2.97 0.39 -22.36
C ASP A 88 -2.86 1.93 -22.25
N GLY A 89 -1.69 2.46 -21.88
CA GLY A 89 -1.41 3.90 -21.78
C GLY A 89 -1.81 4.53 -20.44
N ASP A 90 -2.27 3.73 -19.48
CA ASP A 90 -2.63 4.18 -18.14
C ASP A 90 -1.40 4.14 -17.21
N PHE A 91 -0.83 5.32 -16.95
CA PHE A 91 0.30 5.52 -16.02
C PHE A 91 -0.16 6.08 -14.67
N SER A 92 -1.45 5.99 -14.33
CA SER A 92 -1.95 6.48 -13.04
C SER A 92 -1.38 5.62 -11.88
N LEU A 93 -0.46 6.21 -11.12
CA LEU A 93 0.16 5.52 -9.96
C LEU A 93 -0.71 5.57 -8.71
N ALA A 94 -1.76 6.39 -8.70
CA ALA A 94 -2.71 6.50 -7.60
C ALA A 94 -3.62 5.26 -7.54
N ASN A 95 -4.07 4.89 -6.34
CA ASN A 95 -5.29 4.11 -6.27
C ASN A 95 -6.43 5.08 -6.56
N GLU A 96 -7.11 4.94 -7.68
CA GLU A 96 -8.43 5.54 -7.76
C GLU A 96 -9.27 5.03 -6.58
N PRO A 97 -10.03 5.92 -5.91
CA PRO A 97 -10.98 5.48 -4.92
C PRO A 97 -11.90 4.48 -5.62
N ARG A 98 -11.79 3.22 -5.24
CA ARG A 98 -12.68 2.18 -5.76
C ARG A 98 -14.08 2.57 -5.33
N GLY A 99 -14.82 3.19 -6.24
CA GLY A 99 -16.21 3.55 -6.00
C GLY A 99 -16.94 2.30 -5.55
N ARG A 100 -17.61 2.38 -4.40
CA ARG A 100 -18.60 1.38 -4.04
C ARG A 100 -19.58 1.29 -5.21
N PRO A 101 -19.99 0.09 -5.66
CA PRO A 101 -20.99 -0.02 -6.71
C PRO A 101 -22.17 0.89 -6.38
N LYS A 102 -22.62 1.70 -7.34
CA LYS A 102 -23.77 2.59 -7.15
C LYS A 102 -24.91 1.76 -6.57
N THR A 103 -25.36 2.14 -5.38
CA THR A 103 -26.46 1.48 -4.71
C THR A 103 -27.74 1.73 -5.49
N LYS A 104 -28.57 0.69 -5.67
CA LYS A 104 -29.87 0.80 -6.36
C LYS A 104 -30.89 1.65 -5.59
N VAL A 105 -30.62 1.95 -4.33
CA VAL A 105 -31.51 2.70 -3.44
C VAL A 105 -31.13 4.17 -3.55
N ASP A 106 -32.12 4.99 -3.93
CA ASP A 106 -32.08 6.43 -3.80
C ASP A 106 -32.43 6.83 -2.35
N ASN A 107 -31.48 7.49 -1.69
CA ASN A 107 -31.64 7.91 -0.28
C ASN A 107 -32.71 8.99 -0.13
N ASP A 108 -32.90 9.87 -1.12
CA ASP A 108 -33.93 10.92 -1.05
C ASP A 108 -35.33 10.30 -1.15
N HIS A 109 -35.51 9.33 -2.05
CA HIS A 109 -36.74 8.56 -2.15
C HIS A 109 -37.01 7.75 -0.87
N LEU A 110 -35.99 7.08 -0.30
CA LEU A 110 -36.13 6.33 0.95
C LEU A 110 -36.50 7.26 2.13
N ARG A 111 -35.91 8.47 2.20
CA ARG A 111 -36.27 9.46 3.22
C ARG A 111 -37.74 9.87 3.10
N ALA A 112 -38.21 10.19 1.89
CA ALA A 112 -39.60 10.59 1.67
C ALA A 112 -40.60 9.50 2.11
N VAL A 113 -40.31 8.22 1.84
CA VAL A 113 -41.16 7.10 2.27
C VAL A 113 -41.18 6.98 3.80
N VAL A 114 -40.02 7.06 4.45
CA VAL A 114 -39.90 6.97 5.91
C VAL A 114 -40.55 8.16 6.63
N GLU A 115 -40.42 9.37 6.09
CA GLU A 115 -41.07 10.57 6.63
C GLU A 115 -42.60 10.54 6.46
N SER A 116 -43.09 9.94 5.36
CA SER A 116 -44.53 9.81 5.11
C SER A 116 -45.20 8.79 6.04
N ASP A 117 -44.50 7.72 6.40
CA ASP A 117 -45.01 6.67 7.28
C ASP A 117 -43.86 6.06 8.11
N PRO A 118 -43.61 6.59 9.32
CA PRO A 118 -42.56 6.10 10.20
C PRO A 118 -42.89 4.73 10.82
N SER A 119 -44.11 4.21 10.64
CA SER A 119 -44.50 2.89 11.14
C SER A 119 -44.08 1.74 10.22
N GLN A 120 -43.58 2.03 9.02
CA GLN A 120 -43.14 1.01 8.08
C GLN A 120 -41.99 0.17 8.61
N SER A 121 -42.15 -1.14 8.45
CA SER A 121 -41.11 -2.10 8.80
C SER A 121 -40.01 -2.11 7.74
N THR A 122 -38.78 -2.44 8.16
CA THR A 122 -37.65 -2.61 7.24
C THR A 122 -37.90 -3.67 6.16
N ARG A 123 -38.79 -4.65 6.43
CA ARG A 123 -39.21 -5.67 5.45
C ARG A 123 -40.07 -5.07 4.33
N GLU A 124 -40.99 -4.18 4.67
CA GLU A 124 -41.84 -3.50 3.68
C GLU A 124 -41.00 -2.57 2.82
N LEU A 125 -40.09 -1.80 3.42
CA LEU A 125 -39.13 -0.97 2.70
C LEU A 125 -38.25 -1.79 1.74
N ALA A 126 -37.78 -2.97 2.17
CA ALA A 126 -37.02 -3.87 1.32
C ALA A 126 -37.84 -4.35 0.10
N SER A 127 -39.14 -4.59 0.29
CA SER A 127 -40.08 -4.95 -0.78
C SER A 127 -40.30 -3.78 -1.75
N ILE A 128 -40.56 -2.57 -1.24
CA ILE A 128 -40.82 -1.35 -2.02
C ILE A 128 -39.62 -1.03 -2.93
N PHE A 129 -38.40 -1.10 -2.39
CA PHE A 129 -37.18 -0.80 -3.13
C PHE A 129 -36.60 -2.02 -3.86
N ASN A 130 -37.25 -3.19 -3.76
CA ASN A 130 -36.80 -4.46 -4.34
C ASN A 130 -35.31 -4.76 -4.07
N VAL A 131 -34.90 -4.58 -2.82
CA VAL A 131 -33.53 -4.85 -2.35
C VAL A 131 -33.56 -5.74 -1.11
N SER A 132 -32.38 -6.27 -0.75
CA SER A 132 -32.27 -7.05 0.47
C SER A 132 -32.44 -6.18 1.73
N ILE A 133 -32.99 -6.75 2.81
CA ILE A 133 -33.15 -6.07 4.11
C ILE A 133 -31.83 -5.45 4.60
N PRO A 134 -30.66 -6.12 4.52
CA PRO A 134 -29.38 -5.52 4.91
C PRO A 134 -29.03 -4.25 4.12
N THR A 135 -29.41 -4.20 2.84
CA THR A 135 -29.20 -3.01 2.00
C THR A 135 -30.01 -1.83 2.55
N ILE A 136 -31.30 -2.03 2.84
CA ILE A 136 -32.15 -0.97 3.42
C ILE A 136 -31.61 -0.49 4.76
N LEU A 137 -31.18 -1.38 5.65
CA LEU A 137 -30.61 -0.98 6.94
C LEU A 137 -29.40 -0.05 6.79
N VAL A 138 -28.50 -0.36 5.86
CA VAL A 138 -27.34 0.51 5.56
C VAL A 138 -27.80 1.89 5.08
N HIS A 139 -28.84 1.95 4.25
CA HIS A 139 -29.37 3.20 3.73
C HIS A 139 -30.16 4.02 4.78
N LEU A 140 -30.91 3.36 5.66
CA LEU A 140 -31.60 4.02 6.78
C LEU A 140 -30.60 4.67 7.74
N VAL A 141 -29.52 3.97 8.09
CA VAL A 141 -28.44 4.54 8.90
C VAL A 141 -27.82 5.74 8.18
N ALA A 142 -27.59 5.65 6.87
CA ALA A 142 -27.03 6.76 6.11
C ALA A 142 -27.94 8.01 6.15
N ILE A 143 -29.26 7.85 6.03
CA ILE A 143 -30.22 8.96 6.08
C ILE A 143 -30.25 9.62 7.47
N ASP A 144 -30.27 8.81 8.54
CA ASP A 144 -30.30 9.31 9.92
C ASP A 144 -29.09 10.19 10.27
N HIS A 145 -27.92 9.88 9.70
CA HIS A 145 -26.70 10.67 9.88
C HIS A 145 -26.73 12.04 9.18
N TYR A 146 -27.62 12.27 8.20
CA TYR A 146 -27.78 13.56 7.52
C TYR A 146 -28.84 14.47 8.17
N SER A 147 -29.70 13.95 9.04
CA SER A 147 -30.77 14.69 9.74
C SER A 147 -30.32 15.41 11.03
N GLY A 148 -29.05 15.25 11.45
CA GLY A 148 -28.49 15.83 12.68
C GLY A 148 -27.70 17.13 12.51
N CYS A 149 -27.98 17.94 11.48
CA CYS A 149 -27.38 19.26 11.25
C CYS A 149 -28.44 20.36 11.24
#